data_AF-A0A931R4T0-F1
#
_entry.id   AF-A0A931R4T0-F1
#
_cell.length_a   1.000
_cell.length_b   1.000
_cell.length_c   1.000
_cell.angle_alpha   90.00
_cell.angle_beta   90.00
_cell.angle_gamma   90.00
#
_symmetry.space_group_name_H-M   'P 1'
#
loop_
_entity.id
_entity.type
_entity.pdbx_description
1 polymer ?
#
loop_
_entity_poly.entity_id
_entity_poly.type
_entity_poly.pdbx_seq_one_letter_code
_entity_poly.pdbx_strand_id
1 'polypeptide(L)'
;MMLELANGSMAAHISEFPVGTYKKAHRHGPGFNVIIIKGKGFSMFWREGEEPKRYDWQDGSVFTPPAMMWHQHFNTGATGARYLPPRLGGIKYSLGEGFGDITKVDKDVKAGGNQIEYFDEAPWIRKMFEEELAKSETTTRMNPDFYKRPA
;
A
#
# COMPACT_ATOMS: atom_id res chain seq x y z
N MET A 1 -6.73 32.24 -14.01
CA MET A 1 -7.41 30.93 -13.91
C MET A 1 -6.53 29.91 -14.62
N MET A 2 -5.85 29.03 -13.87
CA MET A 2 -5.16 27.87 -14.46
C MET A 2 -5.93 26.64 -13.99
N LEU A 3 -6.55 25.98 -14.95
CA LEU A 3 -7.06 24.63 -14.79
C LEU A 3 -6.47 23.85 -15.95
N GLU A 4 -5.45 23.05 -15.66
CA GLU A 4 -4.95 22.10 -16.62
C GLU A 4 -5.06 20.71 -16.02
N LEU A 5 -5.92 19.91 -16.64
CA LEU A 5 -6.18 18.55 -16.22
C LEU A 5 -5.93 17.65 -17.42
N ALA A 6 -5.10 16.64 -17.19
CA ALA A 6 -4.78 15.58 -18.12
C ALA A 6 -4.07 15.95 -19.43
N ASN A 7 -3.47 17.15 -19.52
CA ASN A 7 -2.06 17.21 -19.94
C ASN A 7 -1.15 18.10 -19.06
N GLY A 8 -1.67 18.54 -17.90
CA GLY A 8 -0.97 18.54 -16.60
C GLY A 8 -1.18 17.18 -15.89
N SER A 9 -0.74 16.11 -16.55
CA SER A 9 -1.28 14.75 -16.41
C SER A 9 -1.07 14.13 -15.02
N MET A 10 -2.12 14.16 -14.20
CA MET A 10 -2.28 13.31 -13.02
C MET A 10 -2.99 12.00 -13.39
N ALA A 11 -2.47 10.87 -12.90
CA ALA A 11 -3.22 9.63 -12.85
C ALA A 11 -3.82 9.44 -11.45
N ALA A 12 -4.99 8.83 -11.40
CA ALA A 12 -5.63 8.42 -10.16
C ALA A 12 -6.43 7.14 -10.41
N HIS A 13 -6.66 6.40 -9.33
CA HIS A 13 -7.59 5.28 -9.31
C HIS A 13 -8.29 5.24 -7.96
N ILE A 14 -9.27 4.37 -7.78
CA ILE A 14 -9.81 4.06 -6.46
C ILE A 14 -9.44 2.61 -6.18
N SER A 15 -8.92 2.36 -4.98
CA SER A 15 -8.69 1.01 -4.50
C SER A 15 -9.35 0.84 -3.14
N GLU A 16 -9.79 -0.39 -2.87
CA GLU A 16 -10.44 -0.77 -1.63
C GLU A 16 -9.75 -1.99 -1.05
N PHE A 17 -9.51 -1.95 0.26
CA PHE A 17 -9.13 -3.09 1.08
C PHE A 17 -10.41 -3.71 1.64
N PRO A 18 -10.73 -4.97 1.31
CA PRO A 18 -11.79 -5.70 2.00
C PRO A 18 -11.57 -5.72 3.52
N VAL A 19 -12.66 -5.90 4.27
CA VAL A 19 -12.61 -6.08 5.74
C VAL A 19 -11.67 -7.23 6.10
N GLY A 20 -10.80 -7.02 7.09
CA GLY A 20 -9.91 -8.08 7.59
C GLY A 20 -8.81 -8.48 6.60
N THR A 21 -8.42 -7.59 5.69
CA THR A 21 -7.31 -7.84 4.75
C THR A 21 -6.28 -6.71 4.78
N TYR A 22 -5.07 -7.02 4.32
CA TYR A 22 -3.98 -6.06 4.12
C TYR A 22 -3.27 -6.35 2.80
N LYS A 23 -2.46 -5.40 2.32
CA LYS A 23 -1.68 -5.58 1.09
C LYS A 23 -0.28 -6.07 1.38
N LYS A 24 0.37 -6.68 0.39
CA LYS A 24 1.80 -6.96 0.41
C LYS A 24 2.61 -5.66 0.59
N ALA A 25 3.73 -5.77 1.30
CA ALA A 25 4.69 -4.69 1.39
C ALA A 25 5.26 -4.41 0.00
N HIS A 26 5.30 -3.14 -0.38
CA HIS A 26 5.89 -2.73 -1.65
C HIS A 26 6.56 -1.35 -1.54
N ARG A 27 7.29 -0.98 -2.58
CA ARG A 27 7.89 0.35 -2.73
C ARG A 27 7.76 0.83 -4.16
N HIS A 28 7.82 2.14 -4.36
CA HIS A 28 7.77 2.75 -5.68
C HIS A 28 8.46 4.10 -5.69
N GLY A 29 8.63 4.69 -6.87
CA GLY A 29 9.11 6.06 -7.02
C GLY A 29 8.18 7.09 -6.35
N PRO A 30 8.57 8.37 -6.29
CA PRO A 30 7.82 9.39 -5.58
C PRO A 30 6.43 9.66 -6.19
N GLY A 31 5.60 10.37 -5.44
CA GLY A 31 4.45 11.10 -5.99
C GLY A 31 3.09 10.42 -5.87
N PHE A 32 2.97 9.26 -5.22
CA PHE A 32 1.67 8.67 -4.88
C PHE A 32 1.20 9.20 -3.52
N ASN A 33 0.17 10.05 -3.53
CA ASN A 33 -0.38 10.62 -2.31
C ASN A 33 -1.63 9.84 -1.94
N VAL A 34 -1.61 9.04 -0.88
CA VAL A 34 -2.76 8.23 -0.47
C VAL A 34 -3.72 9.09 0.33
N ILE A 35 -4.95 9.24 -0.18
CA ILE A 35 -6.05 9.90 0.51
C ILE A 35 -7.04 8.81 0.95
N ILE A 36 -7.22 8.63 2.25
CA ILE A 36 -8.23 7.71 2.79
C ILE A 36 -9.60 8.36 2.65
N ILE A 37 -10.43 7.81 1.77
CA ILE A 37 -11.80 8.29 1.54
C ILE A 37 -12.74 7.72 2.61
N LYS A 38 -12.50 6.47 3.02
CA LYS A 38 -13.32 5.75 4.00
C LYS A 38 -12.54 4.63 4.66
N GLY A 39 -12.84 4.34 5.92
CA GLY A 39 -12.29 3.24 6.69
C GLY A 39 -11.20 3.68 7.65
N LYS A 40 -10.78 2.74 8.49
CA LYS A 40 -9.72 2.94 9.48
C LYS A 40 -8.70 1.80 9.40
N GLY A 41 -7.48 2.10 9.80
CA GLY A 41 -6.40 1.14 9.72
C GLY A 41 -5.07 1.78 10.07
N PHE A 42 -4.01 1.14 9.62
CA PHE A 42 -2.66 1.69 9.77
C PHE A 42 -1.78 1.33 8.58
N SER A 43 -0.71 2.07 8.46
CA SER A 43 0.35 1.82 7.49
C SER A 43 1.66 1.65 8.23
N MET A 44 2.52 0.77 7.72
CA MET A 44 3.90 0.68 8.15
C MET A 44 4.81 1.29 7.09
N PHE A 45 5.82 2.05 7.49
CA PHE A 45 6.82 2.62 6.59
C PHE A 45 8.23 2.40 7.13
N TRP A 46 9.17 2.05 6.25
CA TRP A 46 10.60 1.92 6.59
C TRP A 46 11.51 2.07 5.38
N ARG A 47 12.78 2.38 5.64
CA ARG A 47 13.85 2.20 4.66
C ARG A 47 14.52 0.85 4.86
N GLU A 48 15.29 0.42 3.87
CA GLU A 48 16.10 -0.78 3.97
C GLU A 48 17.03 -0.70 5.20
N GLY A 49 17.04 -1.75 6.03
CA GLY A 49 17.81 -1.79 7.27
C GLY A 49 17.23 -1.01 8.46
N GLU A 50 16.07 -0.36 8.31
CA GLU A 50 15.36 0.30 9.41
C GLU A 50 14.18 -0.53 9.91
N GLU A 51 13.83 -0.33 11.18
CA GLU A 51 12.62 -0.91 11.76
C GLU A 51 11.34 -0.23 11.21
N PRO A 52 10.33 -1.02 10.83
CA PRO A 52 9.00 -0.53 10.45
C PRO A 52 8.34 0.38 11.49
N LYS A 53 7.98 1.59 11.06
CA LYS A 53 7.23 2.56 11.87
C LYS A 53 5.76 2.56 11.49
N ARG A 54 4.88 2.49 12.49
CA ARG A 54 3.42 2.50 12.33
C ARG A 54 2.86 3.91 12.29
N TYR A 55 1.86 4.11 11.43
CA TYR A 55 1.07 5.33 11.34
C TYR A 55 -0.40 4.95 11.16
N ASP A 56 -1.21 5.27 12.16
CA ASP A 56 -2.66 5.04 12.10
C ASP A 56 -3.33 6.06 11.18
N TRP A 57 -4.41 5.63 10.52
CA TRP A 57 -5.20 6.46 9.65
C TRP A 57 -6.70 6.15 9.76
N GLN A 58 -7.50 7.13 9.39
CA GLN A 58 -8.96 7.11 9.31
C GLN A 58 -9.44 7.96 8.12
N ASP A 59 -10.75 8.03 7.89
CA ASP A 59 -11.39 8.94 6.94
C ASP A 59 -10.74 10.34 6.93
N GLY A 60 -10.34 10.79 5.74
CA GLY A 60 -9.69 12.09 5.52
C GLY A 60 -8.18 12.13 5.77
N SER A 61 -7.56 11.04 6.23
CA SER A 61 -6.10 10.98 6.40
C SER A 61 -5.38 11.03 5.05
N VAL A 62 -4.28 11.77 5.00
CA VAL A 62 -3.42 11.90 3.81
C VAL A 62 -1.99 11.57 4.18
N PHE A 63 -1.36 10.70 3.39
CA PHE A 63 0.05 10.36 3.56
C PHE A 63 0.68 10.00 2.22
N THR A 64 2.00 10.19 2.13
CA THR A 64 2.76 9.97 0.90
C THR A 64 4.01 9.19 1.28
N PRO A 65 4.14 7.91 0.88
CA PRO A 65 5.40 7.19 1.02
C PRO A 65 6.49 7.96 0.22
N PRO A 66 7.59 8.37 0.86
CA PRO A 66 8.76 8.88 0.16
C PRO A 66 9.27 7.89 -0.89
N ALA A 67 10.03 8.41 -1.85
CA ALA A 67 10.63 7.59 -2.92
C ALA A 67 11.37 6.38 -2.34
N MET A 68 11.05 5.20 -2.88
CA MET A 68 11.64 3.90 -2.56
C MET A 68 11.55 3.51 -1.08
N MET A 69 10.66 4.13 -0.30
CA MET A 69 10.35 3.70 1.05
C MET A 69 9.42 2.50 1.00
N TRP A 70 9.77 1.44 1.73
CA TRP A 70 8.87 0.32 1.91
C TRP A 70 7.62 0.77 2.65
N HIS A 71 6.48 0.26 2.20
CA HIS A 71 5.21 0.52 2.85
C HIS A 71 4.24 -0.64 2.72
N GLN A 72 3.41 -0.79 3.74
CA GLN A 72 2.37 -1.81 3.82
C GLN A 72 1.13 -1.23 4.50
N HIS A 73 -0.06 -1.58 4.02
CA HIS A 73 -1.33 -0.97 4.45
C HIS A 73 -2.30 -2.03 4.95
N PHE A 74 -2.90 -1.78 6.12
CA PHE A 74 -3.71 -2.74 6.86
C PHE A 74 -5.09 -2.15 7.17
N ASN A 75 -6.16 -2.84 6.75
CA ASN A 75 -7.52 -2.46 7.14
C ASN A 75 -7.91 -3.19 8.42
N THR A 76 -8.06 -2.44 9.52
CA THR A 76 -8.50 -2.96 10.82
C THR A 76 -9.93 -2.53 11.18
N GLY A 77 -10.64 -1.90 10.24
CA GLY A 77 -12.04 -1.52 10.38
C GLY A 77 -13.01 -2.67 10.15
N ALA A 78 -14.23 -2.49 10.68
CA ALA A 78 -15.37 -3.36 10.40
C ALA A 78 -15.99 -3.10 9.02
N THR A 79 -15.45 -2.15 8.25
CA THR A 79 -15.89 -1.78 6.90
C THR A 79 -14.72 -1.82 5.93
N GLY A 80 -15.00 -1.88 4.62
CA GLY A 80 -13.95 -1.76 3.60
C GLY A 80 -13.25 -0.41 3.71
N ALA A 81 -11.92 -0.41 3.60
CA ALA A 81 -11.13 0.81 3.58
C ALA A 81 -10.85 1.23 2.14
N ARG A 82 -11.29 2.42 1.74
CA ARG A 82 -11.19 2.94 0.38
C ARG A 82 -10.26 4.13 0.32
N TYR A 83 -9.39 4.15 -0.69
CA TYR A 83 -8.45 5.24 -0.88
C TYR A 83 -8.32 5.64 -2.34
N LEU A 84 -7.91 6.90 -2.52
CA LEU A 84 -7.65 7.54 -3.80
C LEU A 84 -6.19 8.00 -3.80
N PRO A 85 -5.32 7.39 -4.62
CA PRO A 85 -3.94 7.83 -4.76
C PRO A 85 -3.73 8.62 -6.05
N PRO A 86 -3.91 9.96 -6.05
CA PRO A 86 -3.41 10.79 -7.14
C PRO A 86 -1.89 10.72 -7.22
N ARG A 87 -1.40 10.65 -8.45
CA ARG A 87 0.02 10.77 -8.77
C ARG A 87 0.23 11.66 -9.98
N LEU A 88 1.38 12.32 -10.03
CA LEU A 88 1.86 12.95 -11.25
C LEU A 88 2.35 11.88 -12.24
N GLY A 89 2.00 12.04 -13.52
CA GLY A 89 2.24 11.05 -14.56
C GLY A 89 1.37 9.80 -14.43
N GLY A 90 1.62 8.80 -15.28
CA GLY A 90 0.94 7.51 -15.24
C GLY A 90 1.61 6.49 -16.16
N ILE A 91 0.98 5.33 -16.36
CA ILE A 91 1.51 4.30 -17.27
C ILE A 91 1.61 4.85 -18.70
N LYS A 92 0.56 5.53 -19.18
CA LYS A 92 0.52 6.13 -20.52
C LYS A 92 1.37 7.39 -20.64
N TYR A 93 1.31 8.27 -19.64
CA TYR A 93 2.05 9.53 -19.59
C TYR A 93 3.18 9.42 -18.57
N SER A 94 4.15 8.57 -18.87
CA SER A 94 5.29 8.31 -17.99
C SER A 94 6.19 9.55 -17.92
N LEU A 95 6.71 9.82 -16.73
CA LEU A 95 7.71 10.87 -16.49
C LEU A 95 9.15 10.33 -16.50
N GLY A 96 9.34 9.12 -17.02
CA GLY A 96 10.64 8.46 -17.09
C GLY A 96 11.07 7.80 -15.79
N GLU A 97 12.28 7.23 -15.81
CA GLU A 97 12.79 6.34 -14.75
C GLU A 97 12.93 7.03 -13.38
N GLY A 98 13.13 8.36 -13.36
CA GLY A 98 13.23 9.15 -12.11
C GLY A 98 11.95 9.14 -11.26
N PHE A 99 10.79 8.82 -11.85
CA PHE A 99 9.51 8.67 -11.14
C PHE A 99 9.18 7.20 -10.82
N GLY A 100 10.14 6.29 -11.05
CA GLY A 100 10.04 4.86 -10.79
C GLY A 100 9.31 4.08 -11.88
N ASP A 101 9.73 2.84 -12.07
CA ASP A 101 9.07 1.88 -12.96
C ASP A 101 7.85 1.25 -12.26
N ILE A 102 6.66 1.76 -12.62
CA ILE A 102 5.40 1.29 -12.02
C ILE A 102 5.08 -0.17 -12.38
N THR A 103 5.66 -0.71 -13.44
CA THR A 103 5.43 -2.10 -13.86
C THR A 103 6.12 -3.13 -12.96
N LYS A 104 6.96 -2.66 -12.02
CA LYS A 104 7.67 -3.50 -11.05
C LYS A 104 7.04 -3.51 -9.66
N VAL A 105 6.02 -2.69 -9.41
CA VAL A 105 5.49 -2.47 -8.06
C VAL A 105 4.76 -3.68 -7.50
N ASP A 106 4.14 -4.48 -8.36
CA ASP A 106 3.43 -5.73 -8.03
C ASP A 106 4.27 -6.99 -8.30
N LYS A 107 5.54 -6.81 -8.70
CA LYS A 107 6.49 -7.89 -8.97
C LYS A 107 7.34 -8.18 -7.73
N ASP A 108 7.57 -9.45 -7.43
CA ASP A 108 8.42 -9.90 -6.33
C ASP A 108 9.86 -9.34 -6.47
N VAL A 109 10.42 -8.84 -5.35
CA VAL A 109 11.82 -8.44 -5.22
C VAL A 109 12.80 -9.51 -5.69
N LYS A 110 12.52 -10.79 -5.44
CA LYS A 110 13.39 -11.90 -5.88
C LYS A 110 13.41 -12.07 -7.39
N ALA A 111 12.38 -11.58 -8.08
CA ALA A 111 12.29 -11.53 -9.53
C ALA A 111 12.68 -10.14 -10.10
N GLY A 112 13.35 -9.30 -9.30
CA GLY A 112 13.77 -7.94 -9.68
C GLY A 112 12.67 -6.89 -9.64
N GLY A 113 11.60 -7.14 -8.89
CA GLY A 113 10.51 -6.21 -8.64
C GLY A 113 10.66 -5.40 -7.35
N ASN A 114 9.54 -4.89 -6.84
CA ASN A 114 9.47 -4.00 -5.68
C ASN A 114 8.38 -4.40 -4.67
N GLN A 115 7.97 -5.67 -4.66
CA GLN A 115 6.99 -6.23 -3.72
C GLN A 115 7.62 -7.37 -2.92
N ILE A 116 7.27 -7.48 -1.64
CA ILE A 116 7.56 -8.65 -0.82
C ILE A 116 6.32 -9.56 -0.84
N GLU A 117 6.50 -10.82 -1.22
CA GLU A 117 5.41 -11.79 -1.24
C GLU A 117 4.93 -12.15 0.19
N TYR A 118 3.66 -12.52 0.34
CA TYR A 118 3.08 -12.84 1.66
C TYR A 118 3.81 -13.99 2.36
N PHE A 119 4.30 -14.99 1.62
CA PHE A 119 5.10 -16.10 2.17
C PHE A 119 6.56 -15.70 2.51
N ASP A 120 6.98 -14.49 2.14
CA ASP A 120 8.30 -13.93 2.42
C ASP A 120 8.25 -12.78 3.44
N GLU A 121 7.06 -12.34 3.84
CA GLU A 121 6.92 -11.31 4.86
C GLU A 121 7.32 -11.85 6.25
N ALA A 122 7.71 -10.95 7.15
CA ALA A 122 8.08 -11.34 8.49
C ALA A 122 6.85 -11.90 9.25
N PRO A 123 6.96 -13.06 9.93
CA PRO A 123 5.81 -13.71 10.58
C PRO A 123 5.06 -12.84 11.60
N TRP A 124 5.76 -11.87 12.21
CA TRP A 124 5.17 -10.94 13.16
C TRP A 124 4.13 -10.01 12.51
N ILE A 125 4.19 -9.79 11.19
CA ILE A 125 3.26 -8.92 10.46
C ILE A 125 1.85 -9.48 10.56
N ARG A 126 1.69 -10.77 10.24
CA ARG A 126 0.41 -11.47 10.35
C ARG A 126 -0.11 -11.48 11.78
N LYS A 127 0.75 -11.80 12.74
CA LYS A 127 0.38 -11.82 14.16
C LYS A 127 -0.11 -10.46 14.63
N MET A 128 0.64 -9.39 14.34
CA MET A 128 0.24 -8.01 14.64
C MET A 128 -1.12 -7.69 14.01
N PHE A 129 -1.34 -8.06 12.75
CA PHE A 129 -2.60 -7.77 12.07
C PHE A 129 -3.79 -8.48 12.74
N GLU A 130 -3.64 -9.75 13.11
CA GLU A 130 -4.66 -10.51 13.85
C GLU A 130 -4.95 -9.89 15.22
N GLU A 131 -3.91 -9.46 15.96
CA GLU A 131 -4.04 -8.77 17.24
C GLU A 131 -4.77 -7.41 17.11
N GLU A 132 -4.51 -6.67 16.04
CA GLU A 132 -5.19 -5.39 15.77
C GLU A 132 -6.65 -5.56 15.38
N LEU A 133 -6.97 -6.59 14.59
CA LEU A 133 -8.36 -6.91 14.24
C LEU A 133 -9.18 -7.31 15.45
N ALA A 134 -8.58 -8.05 16.40
CA ALA A 134 -9.24 -8.45 17.64
C ALA A 134 -9.71 -7.23 18.45
N LYS A 135 -8.98 -6.11 18.42
CA LYS A 135 -9.36 -4.85 19.08
C LYS A 135 -10.63 -4.21 18.49
N SER A 136 -10.98 -4.55 17.24
CA SER A 136 -12.20 -4.09 16.57
C SER A 136 -13.21 -5.23 16.39
N GLU A 137 -13.13 -6.29 17.22
CA GLU A 137 -14.03 -7.44 17.21
C GLU A 137 -14.17 -8.08 15.81
N THR A 138 -13.11 -8.02 15.02
CA THR A 138 -13.03 -8.54 13.66
C THR A 138 -11.95 -9.62 13.58
N THR A 139 -12.03 -10.47 12.56
CA THR A 139 -11.05 -11.53 12.30
C THR A 139 -10.43 -11.36 10.91
N THR A 140 -9.23 -11.94 10.74
CA THR A 140 -8.55 -11.93 9.44
C THR A 140 -9.40 -12.68 8.41
N ARG A 141 -9.48 -12.11 7.21
CA ARG A 141 -10.10 -12.71 6.02
C ARG A 141 -9.07 -12.99 4.94
N MET A 142 -7.79 -12.98 5.30
CA MET A 142 -6.71 -13.33 4.39
C MET A 142 -6.81 -14.81 4.01
N ASN A 143 -6.60 -15.14 2.73
CA ASN A 143 -6.50 -16.53 2.31
C ASN A 143 -5.24 -17.16 2.92
N PRO A 144 -5.34 -18.23 3.73
CA PRO A 144 -4.18 -18.86 4.35
C PRO A 144 -3.18 -19.44 3.35
N ASP A 145 -3.59 -19.74 2.12
CA ASP A 145 -2.69 -20.25 1.08
C ASP A 145 -1.70 -19.19 0.58
N PHE A 146 -1.99 -17.90 0.77
CA PHE A 146 -1.05 -16.83 0.41
C PHE A 146 0.27 -16.91 1.17
N TYR A 147 0.28 -17.51 2.35
CA TYR A 147 1.47 -17.68 3.18
C TYR A 147 2.26 -18.95 2.86
N LYS A 148 1.78 -19.77 1.92
CA LYS A 148 2.48 -20.98 1.47
C LYS A 148 3.31 -20.63 0.24
N ARG A 149 4.57 -21.04 0.22
CA ARG A 149 5.38 -20.93 -1.00
C ARG A 149 4.77 -21.84 -2.08
N PRO A 150 4.66 -21.36 -3.34
CA PRO A 150 4.37 -22.23 -4.46
C PRO A 150 5.45 -23.32 -4.57
N ALA A 151 5.04 -24.51 -4.98
CA ALA A 151 5.93 -25.65 -5.24
C ALA A 151 6.78 -25.44 -6.49
#